data_AF-A0A7V0NGX5-F1
#
_entry.id   AF-A0A7V0NGX5-F1
#
_cell.length_a   1.000
_cell.length_b   1.000
_cell.length_c   1.000
_cell.angle_alpha   90.00
_cell.angle_beta   90.00
_cell.angle_gamma   90.00
#
_symmetry.space_group_name_H-M   'P 1'
#
loop_
_entity.id
_entity.type
_entity.pdbx_description
1 polymer ?
#
loop_
_entity_poly.entity_id
_entity_poly.type
_entity_poly.pdbx_seq_one_letter_code
_entity_poly.pdbx_strand_id
1 'polypeptide(L)' 'PTGGTPEKPVGLVYISVATPERTFVRRYVFNGNRDAVRTRSAATALLMLWVALKAATSQSTTFRTAGNSPNNSRT' A
#
# COMPACT_ATOMS: atom_id res chain seq x y z
N PRO A 1 32.72 -5.06 10.71
CA PRO A 1 31.66 -5.07 9.68
C PRO A 1 30.58 -6.15 9.90
N THR A 2 30.10 -6.30 11.14
CA THR A 2 29.00 -7.24 11.49
C THR A 2 27.98 -6.45 12.29
N GLY A 3 27.26 -5.54 11.61
CA GLY A 3 26.35 -4.56 12.21
C GLY A 3 24.91 -5.07 12.35
N GLY A 4 24.73 -6.33 12.76
CA GLY A 4 23.43 -6.86 13.13
C GLY A 4 23.39 -7.02 14.64
N THR A 5 22.57 -6.22 15.32
CA THR A 5 22.24 -6.47 16.73
C THR A 5 20.94 -7.28 16.80
N PRO A 6 20.65 -7.99 17.90
CA PRO A 6 19.39 -8.71 18.07
C PRO A 6 18.15 -7.82 17.82
N GLU A 7 18.26 -6.52 18.13
CA GLU A 7 17.20 -5.54 17.94
C GLU A 7 17.03 -5.11 16.46
N LYS A 8 18.06 -5.27 15.63
CA LYS A 8 18.06 -4.86 14.22
C LYS A 8 18.75 -5.90 13.35
N PRO A 9 18.06 -7.02 13.03
CA PRO A 9 18.62 -8.03 12.16
C PRO A 9 18.91 -7.43 10.79
N VAL A 10 20.03 -7.85 10.21
CA VAL A 10 20.39 -7.50 8.83
C VAL A 10 19.28 -8.03 7.91
N GLY A 11 18.66 -7.14 7.13
CA GLY A 11 17.53 -7.49 6.26
C GLY A 11 16.14 -7.12 6.78
N LEU A 12 16.03 -6.43 7.92
CA LEU A 12 14.77 -5.83 8.37
C LEU A 12 14.32 -4.68 7.45
N VAL A 13 13.12 -4.79 6.90
CA VAL A 13 12.51 -3.79 6.01
C VAL A 13 11.04 -3.61 6.37
N TYR A 14 10.60 -2.36 6.45
CA TYR A 14 9.19 -1.99 6.58
C TYR A 14 8.68 -1.48 5.24
N ILE A 15 7.54 -2.00 4.80
CA ILE A 15 6.90 -1.61 3.55
C ILE A 15 5.48 -1.15 3.87
N SER A 16 5.13 0.07 3.48
CA SER A 16 3.79 0.64 3.63
C SER A 16 3.17 0.94 2.26
N VAL A 17 1.88 0.68 2.12
CA VAL A 17 1.07 1.10 0.96
C VAL A 17 -0.10 1.92 1.48
N ALA A 18 -0.28 3.10 0.89
CA ALA A 18 -1.38 4.00 1.15
C ALA A 18 -2.29 4.07 -0.08
N THR A 19 -3.58 3.78 0.11
CA THR A 19 -4.65 4.04 -0.86
C THR A 19 -5.61 5.07 -0.27
N PRO A 20 -6.48 5.72 -1.08
CA PRO A 20 -7.47 6.67 -0.56
C PRO A 20 -8.38 6.09 0.54
N GLU A 21 -8.60 4.78 0.53
CA GLU A 21 -9.48 4.09 1.48
C GLU A 21 -8.74 3.65 2.73
N ARG A 22 -7.47 3.24 2.62
CA ARG A 22 -6.69 2.70 3.75
C ARG A 22 -5.18 2.78 3.56
N THR A 23 -4.46 2.87 4.67
CA THR A 23 -3.01 2.68 4.72
C THR A 23 -2.68 1.45 5.55
N PHE A 24 -1.76 0.61 5.05
CA PHE A 24 -1.28 -0.56 5.78
C PHE A 24 0.25 -0.68 5.69
N VAL A 25 0.85 -1.16 6.77
CA VAL A 25 2.30 -1.37 6.90
C VAL A 25 2.58 -2.82 7.25
N ARG A 26 3.65 -3.39 6.67
CA ARG A 26 4.12 -4.74 6.97
C ARG A 26 5.61 -4.74 7.26
N ARG A 27 5.98 -5.51 8.28
CA ARG A 27 7.38 -5.79 8.66
C ARG A 27 7.85 -7.06 7.95
N TYR A 28 8.95 -6.97 7.23
CA TYR A 28 9.62 -8.10 6.60
C TYR A 28 11.05 -8.22 7.13
N VAL A 29 11.51 -9.46 7.28
CA VAL A 29 12.92 -9.77 7.54
C VAL A 29 13.38 -10.66 6.40
N PHE A 30 14.15 -10.08 5.49
CA PHE A 30 14.67 -10.80 4.33
C PHE A 30 16.04 -11.37 4.64
N ASN A 31 16.20 -12.68 4.45
CA ASN A 31 17.50 -13.32 4.50
C ASN A 31 18.24 -13.14 3.18
N GLY A 32 19.56 -12.92 3.24
CA GLY A 32 20.43 -12.80 2.06
C GLY A 32 21.47 -11.68 2.18
N ASN A 33 22.23 -11.48 1.11
CA ASN A 33 23.14 -10.34 0.98
C ASN A 33 22.37 -9.02 0.71
N ARG A 34 23.08 -7.89 0.70
CA ARG A 34 22.45 -6.56 0.54
C ARG A 34 21.64 -6.44 -0.76
N ASP A 35 22.11 -7.02 -1.85
CA ASP A 35 21.42 -6.97 -3.14
C ASP A 35 20.16 -7.84 -3.14
N ALA A 36 20.22 -9.04 -2.56
CA ALA A 36 19.04 -9.90 -2.40
C ALA A 36 17.96 -9.23 -1.54
N VAL A 37 18.35 -8.56 -0.44
CA VAL A 37 17.42 -7.79 0.41
C VAL A 37 16.78 -6.66 -0.40
N ARG A 38 17.55 -5.89 -1.19
CA ARG A 38 17.02 -4.81 -2.04
C ARG A 38 16.03 -5.33 -3.08
N THR A 39 16.40 -6.37 -3.83
CA THR A 39 15.54 -6.95 -4.87
C THR A 39 14.25 -7.52 -4.28
N ARG A 40 14.33 -8.26 -3.16
CA ARG A 40 13.15 -8.81 -2.47
C ARG A 40 12.26 -7.72 -1.91
N SER A 41 12.83 -6.65 -1.37
CA SER A 41 12.07 -5.50 -0.87
C SER A 41 11.30 -4.81 -1.99
N ALA A 42 11.95 -4.53 -3.11
CA ALA A 42 11.32 -3.90 -4.27
C ALA A 42 10.19 -4.77 -4.85
N ALA A 43 10.44 -6.07 -5.06
CA ALA A 43 9.44 -6.99 -5.56
C ALA A 43 8.22 -7.10 -4.62
N THR A 44 8.47 -7.16 -3.30
CA THR A 44 7.41 -7.25 -2.29
C THR A 44 6.57 -5.96 -2.24
N ALA A 45 7.21 -4.79 -2.37
CA ALA A 45 6.50 -3.51 -2.42
C ALA A 45 5.57 -3.43 -3.65
N LEU A 46 6.06 -3.83 -4.82
CA LEU A 46 5.26 -3.89 -6.05
C LEU A 46 4.09 -4.87 -5.91
N LEU A 47 4.32 -6.05 -5.33
CA LEU A 47 3.26 -7.03 -5.07
C LEU A 47 2.20 -6.47 -4.12
N MET A 48 2.60 -5.81 -3.03
CA MET A 48 1.67 -5.19 -2.07
C MET A 48 0.82 -4.11 -2.73
N LEU A 49 1.42 -3.28 -3.58
CA LEU A 49 0.70 -2.27 -4.35
C LEU A 49 -0.28 -2.90 -5.34
N TRP A 50 0.15 -3.93 -6.08
CA TRP A 50 -0.70 -4.63 -7.05
C TRP A 50 -1.92 -5.26 -6.39
N VAL A 51 -1.75 -5.94 -5.25
CA VAL A 51 -2.85 -6.49 -4.45
C VAL A 51 -3.79 -5.38 -3.97
N ALA A 52 -3.25 -4.24 -3.53
CA ALA A 52 -4.06 -3.11 -3.08
C ALA A 52 -4.92 -2.52 -4.21
N LEU A 53 -4.32 -2.31 -5.38
CA LEU A 53 -5.02 -1.77 -6.56
C LEU A 53 -6.10 -2.75 -7.05
N LYS A 54 -5.78 -4.05 -7.12
CA LYS A 54 -6.75 -5.10 -7.49
C LYS A 54 -7.98 -5.10 -6.58
N ALA A 55 -7.80 -4.89 -5.28
CA ALA A 55 -8.90 -4.82 -4.32
C ALA A 55 -9.72 -3.52 -4.44
N ALA A 56 -9.09 -2.40 -4.80
CA ALA A 56 -9.76 -1.10 -4.95
C ALA A 56 -10.65 -1.03 -6.20
N THR A 57 -10.24 -1.69 -7.30
CA THR A 57 -11.00 -1.71 -8.56
C THR A 57 -12.38 -2.38 -8.44
N SER A 58 -12.60 -3.20 -7.40
CA SER A 58 -13.89 -3.89 -7.19
C SER A 58 -14.97 -3.04 -6.50
N GLN A 59 -14.69 -1.79 -6.10
CA GLN A 59 -15.62 -0.98 -5.27
C GLN A 59 -16.18 0.29 -5.94
N SER A 60 -15.92 0.52 -7.23
CA SER A 60 -16.28 1.77 -7.92
C SER A 60 -17.64 1.76 -8.65
N THR A 61 -18.66 1.06 -8.13
CA THR A 61 -20.00 1.01 -8.77
C THR A 61 -21.07 1.90 -8.11
N THR A 62 -20.80 2.60 -7.01
CA THR A 62 -21.78 3.58 -6.51
C THR A 62 -21.59 4.93 -7.21
N PHE A 63 -22.14 5.01 -8.43
CA PHE A 63 -22.41 6.27 -9.13
C PHE A 63 -23.13 7.23 -8.18
N ARG A 64 -22.50 8.37 -7.89
CA ARG A 64 -23.13 9.50 -7.21
C ARG A 64 -24.14 10.15 -8.17
N THR A 65 -25.31 9.54 -8.32
CA THR A 65 -26.52 10.24 -8.78
C THR A 65 -27.36 10.56 -7.56
N ALA A 66 -27.09 11.70 -6.94
CA ALA A 66 -28.02 12.33 -6.00
C ALA A 66 -27.94 13.86 -6.20
N GLY A 67 -28.89 14.38 -6.96
CA GLY A 67 -29.43 15.73 -6.75
C GLY A 67 -28.78 16.90 -7.51
N ASN A 68 -28.71 16.85 -8.84
CA ASN A 68 -28.86 18.11 -9.59
C ASN A 68 -30.36 18.44 -9.58
N SER A 69 -30.81 19.23 -8.60
CA SER A 69 -32.17 19.74 -8.54
C SER A 69 -32.21 21.07 -9.30
N PRO A 70 -32.83 21.15 -10.49
CA PRO A 70 -33.00 22.42 -11.17
C PRO A 70 -34.15 23.18 -10.49
N ASN A 71 -33.83 24.40 -10.06
CA ASN A 71 -34.67 25.59 -10.15
C ASN A 71 -36.17 25.42 -9.83
N ASN A 72 -36.60 25.84 -8.63
CA ASN A 72 -37.85 26.59 -8.44
C ASN A 72 -37.93 27.16 -7.02
N SER A 73 -37.53 28.42 -6.86
CA SER A 73 -38.10 29.29 -5.83
C SER A 73 -38.69 30.51 -6.53
N ARG A 74 -39.91 30.33 -7.04
CA ARG A 74 -40.83 31.41 -7.41
C ARG A 74 -41.16 32.30 -6.20
N THR A 75 -41.56 33.53 -6.55
CA THR A 75 -42.28 34.56 -5.78
C THR A 75 -41.54 35.25 -4.65
#